data_AF-A0A3C0FAB7-F1
#
_entry.id   AF-A0A3C0FAB7-F1
#
_cell.length_a   1.000
_cell.length_b   1.000
_cell.length_c   1.000
_cell.angle_alpha   90.00
_cell.angle_beta   90.00
_cell.angle_gamma   90.00
#
_symmetry.space_group_name_H-M   'P 1'
#
loop_
_entity.id
_entity.type
_entity.pdbx_description
1 polymer ?
#
loop_
_entity_poly.entity_id
_entity_poly.type
_entity_poly.pdbx_seq_one_letter_code
_entity_poly.pdbx_strand_id
1 'polypeptide(L)'
;MQAHPYRTYRQLQVETASPVQLVIMTYDFALRTVKQAAAALEGGDARQAHHSLLQAQATVEALQEALDSSAGDVSIELYRLYDYIHDLLVQANVR
;
A
#
# COMPACT_ATOMS: atom_id res chain seq x y z
N MET A 1 -25.79 -1.08 -19.36
CA MET A 1 -24.69 -1.15 -18.37
C MET A 1 -23.97 -2.48 -18.59
N GLN A 2 -22.77 -2.46 -19.19
CA GLN A 2 -21.98 -3.69 -19.31
C GLN A 2 -21.28 -3.94 -17.97
N ALA A 3 -21.66 -5.00 -17.26
CA ALA A 3 -20.93 -5.45 -16.08
C ALA A 3 -19.55 -5.92 -16.53
N HIS A 4 -18.49 -5.26 -16.09
CA HIS A 4 -17.11 -5.68 -16.39
C HIS A 4 -16.79 -6.91 -15.53
N PRO A 5 -16.79 -8.13 -16.08
CA PRO A 5 -16.74 -9.37 -15.28
C PRO A 5 -15.47 -9.45 -14.42
N TYR A 6 -14.39 -8.84 -14.91
CA TYR A 6 -13.11 -8.74 -14.20
C TYR A 6 -13.15 -7.83 -12.96
N ARG A 7 -13.97 -6.76 -12.96
CA ARG A 7 -14.15 -5.91 -11.77
C ARG A 7 -14.96 -6.65 -10.71
N THR A 8 -16.04 -7.31 -11.12
CA THR A 8 -16.87 -8.14 -10.22
C THR A 8 -16.07 -9.27 -9.59
N TYR A 9 -15.21 -9.93 -10.36
CA TYR A 9 -14.36 -11.00 -9.83
C TYR A 9 -13.32 -10.51 -8.81
N ARG A 10 -12.62 -9.40 -9.10
CA ARG A 10 -11.69 -8.79 -8.13
C ARG A 10 -12.39 -8.33 -6.86
N GLN A 11 -13.60 -7.79 -6.98
CA GLN A 11 -14.39 -7.37 -5.84
C GLN A 11 -14.80 -8.56 -4.96
N LEU A 12 -15.29 -9.65 -5.57
CA LEU A 12 -15.63 -10.88 -4.84
C LEU A 12 -14.41 -11.50 -4.14
N GLN A 13 -13.22 -11.46 -4.76
CA GLN A 13 -11.99 -11.92 -4.11
C GLN A 13 -11.66 -11.14 -2.85
N VAL A 14 -11.86 -9.82 -2.84
CA VAL A 14 -11.67 -8.98 -1.65
C VAL A 14 -12.75 -9.24 -0.61
N GLU A 15 -14.02 -9.27 -1.02
CA GLU A 15 -15.17 -9.43 -0.11
C GLU A 15 -15.20 -10.79 0.60
N THR A 16 -14.62 -11.82 0.00
CA THR A 16 -14.56 -13.18 0.58
C THR A 16 -13.21 -13.52 1.22
N ALA A 17 -12.24 -12.61 1.17
CA ALA A 17 -10.92 -12.83 1.76
C ALA A 17 -10.99 -12.84 3.29
N SER A 18 -10.23 -13.76 3.90
CA SER A 18 -9.99 -13.72 5.35
C SER A 18 -9.15 -12.48 5.74
N PRO A 19 -9.18 -12.04 7.00
CA PRO A 19 -8.38 -10.91 7.47
C PRO A 19 -6.88 -11.03 7.14
N VAL A 20 -6.30 -12.22 7.29
CA VAL A 20 -4.90 -12.47 6.95
C VAL A 20 -4.65 -12.32 5.45
N GLN A 21 -5.57 -12.79 4.60
CA GLN A 21 -5.46 -12.60 3.15
C GLN A 21 -5.55 -11.13 2.76
N LEU A 22 -6.41 -10.34 3.41
CA LEU A 22 -6.48 -8.90 3.18
C LEU A 22 -5.16 -8.23 3.51
N VAL A 23 -4.51 -8.56 4.63
CA VAL A 23 -3.18 -8.04 5.00
C VAL A 23 -2.14 -8.39 3.92
N ILE A 24 -2.10 -9.65 3.47
CA ILE A 24 -1.18 -10.08 2.41
C ILE A 24 -1.42 -9.30 1.11
N MET A 25 -2.68 -9.12 0.72
CA MET A 25 -3.04 -8.36 -0.48
C MET A 25 -2.63 -6.89 -0.37
N THR A 26 -2.74 -6.30 0.82
CA THR A 26 -2.29 -4.93 1.09
C THR A 26 -0.77 -4.80 0.96
N TYR A 27 0.01 -5.75 1.51
CA TYR A 27 1.46 -5.80 1.31
C TYR A 27 1.84 -5.95 -0.17
N ASP A 28 1.17 -6.85 -0.88
CA ASP A 28 1.35 -7.04 -2.31
C ASP A 28 1.10 -5.76 -3.10
N PHE A 29 0.07 -5.00 -2.71
CA PHE A 29 -0.24 -3.73 -3.34
C PHE A 29 0.83 -2.68 -3.02
N ALA A 30 1.28 -2.56 -1.76
CA ALA A 30 2.36 -1.67 -1.35
C ALA A 30 3.66 -1.95 -2.12
N LEU A 31 4.06 -3.21 -2.25
CA LEU A 31 5.27 -3.60 -2.99
C LEU A 31 5.16 -3.25 -4.48
N ARG A 32 3.97 -3.41 -5.08
CA ARG A 32 3.75 -3.07 -6.49
C ARG A 32 3.83 -1.56 -6.71
N THR A 33 3.18 -0.76 -5.87
CA THR A 33 3.14 0.70 -6.02
C THR A 33 4.50 1.33 -5.78
N VAL A 34 5.27 0.85 -4.78
CA VAL A 34 6.67 1.30 -4.56
C VAL A 34 7.56 0.97 -5.76
N LYS A 35 7.44 -0.22 -6.34
CA LYS A 35 8.21 -0.59 -7.56
C LYS A 35 7.84 0.27 -8.76
N GLN A 36 6.55 0.58 -8.92
CA GLN A 36 6.09 1.48 -9.98
C GLN A 36 6.60 2.90 -9.79
N ALA A 37 6.60 3.41 -8.55
CA ALA A 37 7.17 4.70 -8.22
C ALA A 37 8.67 4.75 -8.55
N ALA A 38 9.44 3.74 -8.15
CA ALA A 38 10.87 3.66 -8.43
C ALA A 38 11.16 3.65 -9.94
N ALA A 39 10.45 2.80 -10.71
CA ALA A 39 10.61 2.75 -12.16
C ALA A 39 10.22 4.08 -12.85
N ALA A 40 9.19 4.76 -12.36
CA ALA A 40 8.79 6.07 -12.89
C ALA A 40 9.82 7.17 -12.59
N LEU A 41 10.43 7.16 -11.39
CA LEU A 41 11.52 8.05 -11.04
C LEU A 41 12.76 7.81 -11.93
N GLU A 42 13.15 6.54 -12.12
CA GLU A 42 14.27 6.17 -13.01
C GLU A 42 14.00 6.57 -14.46
N GLY A 43 12.74 6.48 -14.91
CA GLY A 43 12.30 6.90 -16.25
C GLY A 43 12.07 8.40 -16.42
N GLY A 44 12.19 9.21 -15.35
CA GLY A 44 11.94 10.65 -15.38
C GLY A 44 10.46 11.05 -15.48
N ASP A 45 9.51 10.12 -15.28
CA ASP A 45 8.08 10.41 -15.24
C ASP A 45 7.65 10.81 -13.82
N ALA A 46 7.90 12.07 -13.48
CA ALA A 46 7.59 12.65 -12.18
C ALA A 46 6.08 12.57 -11.84
N ARG A 47 5.19 12.61 -12.85
CA ARG A 47 3.74 12.55 -12.62
C ARG A 47 3.32 11.14 -12.20
N GLN A 48 3.81 10.13 -12.91
CA GLN A 48 3.54 8.75 -12.57
C GLN A 48 4.19 8.38 -11.23
N ALA A 49 5.42 8.85 -10.98
CA ALA A 49 6.10 8.68 -9.70
C ALA A 49 5.26 9.24 -8.55
N HIS A 50 4.82 10.50 -8.66
CA HIS A 50 3.97 11.14 -7.66
C HIS A 50 2.69 10.35 -7.39
N HIS A 51 2.00 9.90 -8.44
CA HIS A 51 0.78 9.11 -8.29
C HIS A 51 1.03 7.78 -7.57
N SER A 52 2.06 7.04 -7.98
CA SER A 52 2.42 5.76 -7.37
C SER A 52 2.91 5.93 -5.93
N LEU A 53 3.62 7.02 -5.60
CA LEU A 53 4.05 7.34 -4.24
C LEU A 53 2.88 7.66 -3.32
N LEU A 54 1.90 8.44 -3.77
CA LEU A 54 0.67 8.68 -3.00
C LEU A 54 -0.10 7.37 -2.72
N GLN A 55 -0.16 6.46 -3.69
CA GLN A 55 -0.77 5.15 -3.48
C GLN A 55 0.02 4.30 -2.47
N ALA A 56 1.35 4.32 -2.55
CA ALA A 56 2.20 3.62 -1.58
C ALA A 56 2.01 4.17 -0.16
N GLN A 57 1.97 5.50 0.01
CA GLN A 57 1.73 6.17 1.29
C GLN A 57 0.40 5.72 1.90
N ALA A 58 -0.70 5.83 1.16
CA ALA A 58 -2.03 5.42 1.63
C ALA A 58 -2.10 3.91 1.99
N THR A 59 -1.32 3.07 1.29
CA THR A 59 -1.29 1.63 1.57
C THR A 59 -0.54 1.32 2.87
N VAL A 60 0.56 2.03 3.13
CA VAL A 60 1.33 1.90 4.37
C VAL A 60 0.53 2.42 5.56
N GLU A 61 -0.17 3.55 5.41
CA GLU A 61 -1.11 4.06 6.42
C GLU A 61 -2.20 3.03 6.74
N ALA A 62 -2.78 2.39 5.73
CA ALA A 62 -3.79 1.33 5.95
C ALA A 62 -3.24 0.12 6.72
N LEU A 63 -1.98 -0.28 6.48
CA LEU A 63 -1.33 -1.33 7.27
C LEU A 63 -1.11 -0.90 8.73
N GLN A 64 -0.74 0.36 8.94
CA GLN A 64 -0.54 0.94 10.26
C GLN A 64 -1.85 1.05 11.05
N GLU A 65 -2.94 1.48 10.41
CA GLU A 65 -4.27 1.55 11.02
C GLU A 65 -4.85 0.17 11.35
N ALA A 66 -4.46 -0.87 10.60
CA ALA A 66 -4.90 -2.24 10.82
C ALA A 66 -4.19 -2.95 11.99
N LEU A 67 -3.19 -2.31 12.62
CA LEU A 67 -2.45 -2.91 13.73
C LEU A 67 -3.33 -3.08 14.98
N ASP A 68 -3.26 -4.27 15.57
CA ASP A 68 -3.85 -4.52 16.88
C ASP A 68 -2.92 -4.02 17.99
N SER A 69 -3.30 -2.92 18.64
CA SER A 69 -2.57 -2.36 19.78
C SER A 69 -2.43 -3.32 20.97
N SER A 70 -3.28 -4.33 21.08
CA SER A 70 -3.22 -5.33 22.15
C SER A 70 -2.18 -6.43 21.91
N ALA A 71 -1.61 -6.51 20.70
CA ALA A 71 -0.58 -7.50 20.35
C ALA A 71 0.78 -7.24 21.02
N GLY A 72 0.91 -6.17 21.82
CA GLY A 72 2.12 -5.86 22.58
C GLY A 72 3.25 -5.29 21.72
N ASP A 73 4.49 -5.61 22.07
CA ASP A 73 5.70 -4.99 21.50
C ASP A 73 5.77 -5.09 19.96
N VAL A 74 5.27 -6.18 19.37
CA VAL A 74 5.26 -6.36 17.91
C VAL A 74 4.44 -5.28 17.20
N SER A 75 3.32 -4.85 17.79
CA SER A 75 2.47 -3.79 17.24
C SER A 75 3.20 -2.44 17.25
N ILE A 76 3.94 -2.16 18.32
CA ILE A 76 4.72 -0.93 18.47
C ILE A 76 5.86 -0.88 17.46
N GLU A 77 6.59 -1.98 17.29
CA GLU A 77 7.72 -2.04 16.35
C GLU A 77 7.24 -1.97 14.89
N LEU A 78 6.11 -2.62 14.56
CA LEU A 78 5.50 -2.49 13.24
C LEU A 78 5.01 -1.07 12.97
N TYR A 79 4.37 -0.42 13.95
CA TYR A 79 3.94 0.97 13.83
C TYR A 79 5.13 1.88 13.49
N ARG A 80 6.23 1.77 14.24
CA ARG A 80 7.45 2.55 14.00
C ARG A 80 8.06 2.29 12.62
N LEU A 81 8.03 1.03 12.17
CA LEU A 81 8.51 0.67 10.85
C LEU A 81 7.65 1.30 9.74
N TYR A 82 6.33 1.25 9.87
CA TYR A 82 5.43 1.84 8.89
C TYR A 82 5.53 3.37 8.85
N ASP A 83 5.64 4.01 10.01
CA ASP A 83 5.86 5.47 10.12
C ASP A 83 7.15 5.89 9.40
N TYR A 84 8.25 5.16 9.63
CA TYR A 84 9.51 5.40 8.94
C TYR A 84 9.42 5.20 7.42
N ILE A 85 8.74 4.14 6.97
CA ILE A 85 8.54 3.88 5.54
C ILE A 85 7.69 5.00 4.91
N HIS A 86 6.63 5.42 5.59
CA HIS A 86 5.76 6.49 5.14
C HIS A 86 6.55 7.79 4.93
N ASP A 87 7.38 8.17 5.90
CA ASP A 87 8.25 9.35 5.81
C ASP A 87 9.21 9.29 4.62
N LEU A 88 9.79 8.13 4.34
CA LEU A 88 10.64 7.93 3.16
C LEU A 88 9.86 8.13 1.85
N LEU A 89 8.63 7.61 1.79
CA LEU A 89 7.77 7.77 0.62
C LEU A 89 7.32 9.22 0.41
N VAL A 90 7.07 9.97 1.49
CA VAL A 90 6.78 11.41 1.42
C VAL A 90 8.00 12.17 0.93
N GLN A 91 9.18 11.89 1.48
CA GLN A 91 10.42 12.54 1.06
C GLN A 91 10.74 12.28 -0.41
N ALA A 92 10.56 11.05 -0.88
CA ALA A 92 10.75 10.68 -2.29
C ALA A 92 9.76 11.37 -3.25
N ASN A 93 8.62 11.86 -2.73
CA ASN A 93 7.62 12.55 -3.54
C ASN A 93 7.85 14.07 -3.60
N VAL A 94 8.46 14.63 -2.55
CA VAL A 94 8.71 16.07 -2.43
C VAL A 94 10.06 16.48 -3.02
N ARG A 95 11.02 15.56 -3.09
CA ARG A 95 12.39 15.80 -3.60
C ARG A 95 12.57 15.21 -4.99
#